data_AF-A0A1Z5JML0-F1
#
_entry.id   AF-A0A1Z5JML0-F1
#
_cell.length_a   1.000
_cell.length_b   1.000
_cell.length_c   1.000
_cell.angle_alpha   90.00
_cell.angle_beta   90.00
_cell.angle_gamma   90.00
#
_symmetry.space_group_name_H-M   'P 1'
#
loop_
_entity.id
_entity.type
_entity.pdbx_description
1 polymer ?
#
loop_
_entity_poly.entity_id
_entity_poly.type
_entity_poly.pdbx_seq_one_letter_code
_entity_poly.pdbx_strand_id
1 'polypeptide(L)'
;MHDACDAMQKQPLHILSSQCCRESLACKYFCQSSEQTLITNMTLGEETTVRVIAPATLEEGYQFDVLVYGKPYTVTVPVGGVYEGEEFEVPYDEDNIVNDGYDDEYTREGGTLPAHSSSQDVEEGEERENGDKKDSLGDASVPRRDASGAPLGHWRYRVCACCDVLTQATFWMAFCCTPVLLAQLLTRLQLNWNGQAARSAAEASLTFNRIVLSFVAVLVFGQFTPGISPIIVLAYLLLLLFFVGSNLRKTMRKRYEIKSTTNLKCCCFCMKEESFTVEDAVCMSVCGCCSLVQMARHTHDDKEYPGFCCTTTGLELDAPVVPILSKSQSQKKYSL
;
A
#
# COMPACT_ATOMS: atom_id res chain seq x y z
N MET A 1 26.27 9.97 18.30
CA MET A 1 25.81 9.34 17.04
C MET A 1 26.97 9.08 16.06
N HIS A 2 28.21 8.92 16.58
CA HIS A 2 29.40 8.59 15.78
C HIS A 2 29.88 7.13 15.99
N ASP A 3 29.45 6.46 17.06
CA ASP A 3 30.06 5.18 17.47
C ASP A 3 29.45 3.91 16.83
N ALA A 4 28.46 4.05 15.93
CA ALA A 4 27.83 2.90 15.27
C ALA A 4 28.38 2.61 13.86
N CYS A 5 29.23 3.48 13.29
CA CYS A 5 29.84 3.26 11.97
C CYS A 5 31.21 2.55 12.03
N ASP A 6 31.93 2.66 13.15
CA ASP A 6 33.31 2.14 13.27
C ASP A 6 33.40 0.62 13.47
N ALA A 7 32.27 -0.07 13.70
CA ALA A 7 32.25 -1.52 13.91
C ALA A 7 32.29 -2.36 12.62
N MET A 8 32.20 -1.75 11.43
CA MET A 8 32.24 -2.51 10.15
C MET A 8 33.61 -2.49 9.45
N GLN A 9 34.64 -1.86 10.02
CA GLN A 9 35.91 -1.61 9.33
C GLN A 9 37.08 -2.54 9.70
N LYS A 10 36.80 -3.70 10.32
CA LYS A 10 37.83 -4.72 10.62
C LYS A 10 37.35 -6.13 10.27
N GLN A 11 37.16 -6.40 8.99
CA GLN A 11 37.37 -7.75 8.46
C GLN A 11 38.24 -7.69 7.20
N PRO A 12 39.24 -8.56 7.07
CA PRO A 12 40.19 -8.49 5.97
C PRO A 12 39.52 -8.84 4.64
N LEU A 13 39.58 -7.91 3.69
CA LEU A 13 39.29 -8.12 2.28
C LEU A 13 40.21 -9.21 1.74
N HIS A 14 39.71 -10.43 1.61
CA HIS A 14 40.21 -11.37 0.62
C HIS A 14 39.05 -12.24 0.10
N ILE A 15 38.79 -12.06 -1.20
CA ILE A 15 38.03 -12.96 -2.09
C ILE A 15 36.54 -13.08 -1.77
N LEU A 16 35.72 -12.33 -2.51
CA LEU A 16 34.47 -12.82 -3.13
C LEU A 16 34.06 -11.80 -4.22
N SER A 17 34.85 -11.77 -5.28
CA SER A 17 34.37 -11.31 -6.59
C SER A 17 33.61 -12.46 -7.24
N SER A 18 32.51 -12.13 -7.94
CA SER A 18 31.90 -12.94 -9.00
C SER A 18 31.41 -14.36 -8.62
N GLN A 19 30.16 -14.49 -8.14
CA GLN A 19 29.27 -15.63 -8.41
C GLN A 19 27.94 -15.46 -7.64
N CYS A 20 26.91 -14.82 -8.23
CA CYS A 20 25.52 -15.01 -7.76
C CYS A 20 24.44 -14.69 -8.80
N CYS A 21 24.77 -14.59 -10.10
CA CYS A 21 23.78 -14.38 -11.16
C CYS A 21 24.11 -15.23 -12.39
N ARG A 22 24.04 -16.55 -12.24
CA ARG A 22 23.77 -17.43 -13.38
C ARG A 22 22.63 -18.37 -13.01
N GLU A 23 21.66 -18.37 -13.91
CA GLU A 23 20.59 -19.36 -14.07
C GLU A 23 19.38 -19.24 -13.14
N SER A 24 18.33 -18.56 -13.62
CA SER A 24 16.97 -19.05 -13.42
C SER A 24 16.13 -18.78 -14.66
N LEU A 25 15.85 -19.87 -15.37
CA LEU A 25 15.10 -19.96 -16.63
C LEU A 25 13.60 -20.24 -16.38
N ALA A 26 13.07 -19.82 -15.23
CA ALA A 26 11.76 -20.27 -14.72
C ALA A 26 10.69 -19.17 -14.74
N CYS A 27 10.52 -18.46 -15.86
CA CYS A 27 9.37 -17.55 -16.04
C CYS A 27 8.80 -17.60 -17.46
N LYS A 28 8.56 -18.82 -17.92
CA LYS A 28 7.66 -19.13 -19.04
C LYS A 28 6.63 -20.12 -18.50
N TYR A 29 5.35 -19.85 -18.77
CA TYR A 29 4.16 -20.59 -18.34
C TYR A 29 3.60 -20.20 -16.96
N PHE A 30 2.74 -19.19 -16.93
CA PHE A 30 1.35 -19.34 -16.46
C PHE A 30 0.58 -18.05 -16.76
N CYS A 31 -0.31 -18.09 -17.76
CA CYS A 31 -1.26 -17.03 -18.05
C CYS A 31 -2.50 -17.69 -18.66
N GLN A 32 -3.46 -18.10 -17.81
CA GLN A 32 -4.85 -18.36 -18.19
C GLN A 32 -5.71 -18.66 -16.96
N SER A 33 -6.74 -17.86 -16.70
CA SER A 33 -8.02 -18.19 -16.00
C SER A 33 -8.73 -16.86 -15.66
N SER A 34 -9.48 -16.27 -16.60
CA SER A 34 -10.95 -16.28 -16.69
C SER A 34 -11.64 -15.28 -15.75
N GLU A 35 -11.93 -14.09 -16.30
CA GLU A 35 -12.92 -13.14 -15.79
C GLU A 35 -14.33 -13.74 -15.91
N GLN A 36 -15.16 -13.62 -14.86
CA GLN A 36 -16.60 -13.76 -14.98
C GLN A 36 -17.23 -12.37 -14.80
N THR A 37 -17.76 -11.85 -15.90
CA THR A 37 -18.50 -10.58 -15.97
C THR A 37 -19.98 -10.91 -15.94
N LEU A 38 -20.69 -10.34 -14.95
CA LEU A 38 -22.15 -10.43 -14.83
C LEU A 38 -22.80 -9.49 -15.86
N ILE A 39 -23.70 -9.99 -16.69
CA ILE A 39 -24.49 -9.22 -17.67
C ILE A 39 -25.95 -9.27 -17.23
N THR A 40 -26.58 -8.10 -17.04
CA THR A 40 -28.01 -7.99 -16.78
C THR A 40 -28.67 -7.22 -17.93
N ASN A 41 -29.72 -7.79 -18.53
CA ASN A 41 -30.59 -7.11 -19.50
C ASN A 41 -31.76 -6.46 -18.74
N MET A 42 -32.15 -5.24 -19.11
CA MET A 42 -33.25 -4.50 -18.46
C MET A 42 -34.49 -4.46 -19.37
N THR A 43 -35.62 -4.96 -18.86
CA THR A 43 -36.97 -4.77 -19.39
C THR A 43 -37.84 -4.04 -18.36
N LEU A 44 -38.63 -3.06 -18.82
CA LEU A 44 -39.34 -2.10 -17.97
C LEU A 44 -40.61 -2.74 -17.37
N GLY A 45 -40.66 -2.92 -16.05
CA GLY A 45 -41.84 -3.42 -15.30
C GLY A 45 -41.65 -4.76 -14.58
N GLU A 46 -40.42 -5.29 -14.55
CA GLU A 46 -40.08 -6.56 -13.90
C GLU A 46 -39.47 -6.26 -12.52
N GLU A 47 -39.90 -6.99 -11.49
CA GLU A 47 -39.26 -6.94 -10.16
C GLU A 47 -37.78 -7.24 -10.35
N THR A 48 -36.93 -6.29 -9.96
CA THR A 48 -35.49 -6.50 -10.04
C THR A 48 -35.11 -7.55 -9.02
N THR A 49 -34.51 -8.66 -9.46
CA THR A 49 -33.96 -9.69 -8.57
C THR A 49 -32.44 -9.67 -8.63
N VAL A 50 -31.79 -9.92 -7.48
CA VAL A 50 -30.36 -10.17 -7.40
C VAL A 50 -30.12 -11.66 -7.25
N ARG A 51 -29.26 -12.22 -8.10
CA ARG A 51 -28.80 -13.59 -7.97
C ARG A 51 -27.54 -13.63 -7.11
N VAL A 52 -27.58 -14.39 -6.04
CA VAL A 52 -26.51 -14.48 -5.03
C VAL A 52 -26.02 -15.93 -4.96
N ILE A 53 -24.70 -16.11 -4.86
CA ILE A 53 -24.07 -17.42 -4.63
C ILE A 53 -23.73 -17.52 -3.14
N ALA A 54 -24.25 -18.53 -2.45
CA ALA A 54 -24.02 -18.69 -1.03
C ALA A 54 -22.54 -19.03 -0.72
N PRO A 55 -21.87 -18.29 0.19
CA PRO A 55 -20.46 -18.52 0.51
C PRO A 55 -20.22 -19.73 1.41
N ALA A 56 -21.28 -20.22 2.08
CA ALA A 56 -21.27 -21.35 2.98
C ALA A 56 -22.68 -21.95 3.05
N THR A 57 -22.82 -23.09 3.74
CA THR A 57 -24.15 -23.62 4.07
C THR A 57 -24.75 -22.78 5.20
N LEU A 58 -25.87 -22.11 4.95
CA LEU A 58 -26.49 -21.15 5.86
C LEU A 58 -27.94 -21.56 6.19
N GLU A 59 -28.33 -21.39 7.44
CA GLU A 59 -29.70 -21.67 7.91
C GLU A 59 -30.70 -20.60 7.42
N GLU A 60 -31.98 -20.96 7.36
CA GLU A 60 -33.05 -20.03 6.98
C GLU A 60 -33.08 -18.77 7.86
N GLY A 61 -33.32 -17.61 7.25
CA GLY A 61 -33.38 -16.33 7.97
C GLY A 61 -32.03 -15.72 8.34
N TYR A 62 -30.91 -16.38 8.07
CA TYR A 62 -29.58 -15.78 8.24
C TYR A 62 -29.42 -14.56 7.32
N GLN A 63 -28.75 -13.51 7.79
CA GLN A 63 -28.53 -12.28 7.03
C GLN A 63 -27.04 -12.05 6.81
N PHE A 64 -26.66 -11.69 5.58
CA PHE A 64 -25.28 -11.32 5.25
C PHE A 64 -25.24 -10.24 4.16
N ASP A 65 -24.16 -9.47 4.15
CA ASP A 65 -23.99 -8.36 3.22
C ASP A 65 -23.35 -8.82 1.91
N VAL A 66 -23.96 -8.41 0.80
CA VAL A 66 -23.41 -8.55 -0.55
C VAL A 66 -23.22 -7.17 -1.17
N LEU A 67 -22.32 -7.06 -2.15
CA LEU A 67 -22.14 -5.81 -2.88
C LEU A 67 -22.97 -5.80 -4.17
N VAL A 68 -24.01 -4.98 -4.19
CA VAL A 68 -24.84 -4.74 -5.38
C VAL A 68 -24.52 -3.34 -5.89
N TYR A 69 -23.98 -3.24 -7.11
CA TYR A 69 -23.46 -1.99 -7.66
C TYR A 69 -22.43 -1.27 -6.76
N GLY A 70 -21.69 -2.05 -5.97
CA GLY A 70 -20.67 -1.56 -5.03
C GLY A 70 -21.24 -0.96 -3.74
N LYS A 71 -22.56 -1.03 -3.52
CA LYS A 71 -23.19 -0.68 -2.24
C LYS A 71 -23.47 -1.95 -1.45
N PRO A 72 -23.26 -1.95 -0.12
CA PRO A 72 -23.65 -3.07 0.73
C PRO A 72 -25.18 -3.23 0.70
N TYR A 73 -25.63 -4.46 0.48
CA TYR A 73 -27.02 -4.86 0.48
C TYR A 73 -27.16 -6.12 1.33
N THR A 74 -27.97 -6.05 2.39
CA THR A 74 -28.16 -7.17 3.31
C THR A 74 -29.20 -8.13 2.73
N VAL A 75 -28.76 -9.35 2.44
CA VAL A 75 -29.62 -10.42 1.90
C VAL A 75 -30.03 -11.35 3.03
N THR A 76 -31.30 -11.77 3.04
CA THR A 76 -31.82 -12.79 3.96
C THR A 76 -31.93 -14.13 3.25
N VAL A 77 -31.41 -15.19 3.87
CA VAL A 77 -31.47 -16.57 3.36
C VAL A 77 -32.92 -17.06 3.34
N PRO A 78 -33.41 -17.65 2.22
CA PRO A 78 -34.78 -18.11 2.08
C PRO A 78 -35.13 -19.27 3.01
N VAL A 79 -36.44 -19.55 3.12
CA VAL A 79 -36.98 -20.68 3.89
C VAL A 79 -36.37 -21.99 3.36
N GLY A 80 -35.89 -22.84 4.28
CA GLY A 80 -35.18 -24.07 3.96
C GLY A 80 -33.65 -23.99 3.93
N GLY A 81 -33.07 -22.79 4.09
CA GLY A 81 -31.63 -22.57 4.06
C GLY A 81 -31.03 -22.63 2.65
N VAL A 82 -29.72 -22.49 2.57
CA VAL A 82 -28.95 -22.61 1.31
C VAL A 82 -27.65 -23.36 1.56
N TYR A 83 -27.19 -24.14 0.58
CA TYR A 83 -25.90 -24.83 0.64
C TYR A 83 -24.77 -23.98 0.06
N GLU A 84 -23.53 -24.27 0.48
CA GLU A 84 -22.34 -23.61 -0.08
C GLU A 84 -22.27 -23.75 -1.61
N GLY A 85 -22.16 -22.62 -2.31
CA GLY A 85 -22.13 -22.55 -3.77
C GLY A 85 -23.50 -22.58 -4.44
N GLU A 86 -24.61 -22.69 -3.69
CA GLU A 86 -25.97 -22.65 -4.25
C GLU A 86 -26.33 -21.22 -4.70
N GLU A 87 -26.92 -21.11 -5.89
CA GLU A 87 -27.45 -19.85 -6.40
C GLU A 87 -28.91 -19.68 -5.98
N PHE A 88 -29.25 -18.52 -5.41
CA PHE A 88 -30.63 -18.16 -5.10
C PHE A 88 -30.92 -16.71 -5.49
N GLU A 89 -32.21 -16.40 -5.72
CA GLU A 89 -32.67 -15.10 -6.16
C GLU A 89 -33.41 -14.37 -5.04
N VAL A 90 -33.05 -13.11 -4.82
CA VAL A 90 -33.64 -12.26 -3.79
C VAL A 90 -34.22 -11.01 -4.45
N PRO A 91 -35.44 -10.57 -4.09
CA PRO A 91 -35.99 -9.31 -4.59
C PRO A 91 -35.09 -8.15 -4.20
N TYR A 92 -34.70 -7.34 -5.19
CA TYR A 92 -33.93 -6.12 -4.99
C TYR A 92 -34.89 -4.96 -4.75
N ASP A 93 -34.82 -4.40 -3.55
CA ASP A 93 -35.57 -3.21 -3.16
C ASP A 93 -34.60 -2.05 -2.94
N GLU A 94 -34.62 -1.05 -3.83
CA GLU A 94 -33.76 0.14 -3.74
C GLU A 94 -34.00 0.94 -2.45
N ASP A 95 -35.19 0.85 -1.87
CA ASP A 95 -35.53 1.58 -0.63
C ASP A 95 -34.91 0.92 0.62
N ASN A 96 -34.50 -0.34 0.53
CA ASN A 96 -33.87 -1.09 1.63
C ASN A 96 -32.34 -0.99 1.63
N ILE A 97 -31.74 -0.21 0.72
CA ILE A 97 -30.32 0.12 0.82
C ILE A 97 -30.15 0.98 2.06
N VAL A 98 -29.53 0.41 3.11
CA VAL A 98 -29.28 1.13 4.36
C VAL A 98 -28.43 2.34 4.02
N ASN A 99 -29.09 3.50 4.00
CA ASN A 99 -28.47 4.74 3.59
C ASN A 99 -27.73 5.28 4.81
N ASP A 100 -26.59 4.67 5.11
CA ASP A 100 -25.72 4.97 6.26
C ASP A 100 -25.03 6.34 6.11
N GLY A 101 -25.67 7.35 5.52
CA GLY A 101 -25.14 8.71 5.39
C GLY A 101 -23.72 8.79 4.82
N TYR A 102 -23.29 7.75 4.09
CA TYR A 102 -22.00 7.72 3.41
C TYR A 102 -22.21 8.41 2.07
N ASP A 103 -21.81 9.69 2.00
CA ASP A 103 -21.89 10.49 0.79
C ASP A 103 -21.27 9.74 -0.40
N ASP A 104 -22.11 9.52 -1.41
CA ASP A 104 -21.98 8.65 -2.61
C ASP A 104 -20.85 9.04 -3.60
N GLU A 105 -19.69 9.49 -3.13
CA GLU A 105 -18.52 9.80 -3.99
C GLU A 105 -17.52 8.64 -4.07
N TYR A 106 -17.97 7.39 -3.92
CA TYR A 106 -17.09 6.23 -4.06
C TYR A 106 -17.80 4.94 -4.45
N THR A 107 -17.97 4.67 -5.75
CA THR A 107 -18.11 3.28 -6.24
C THR A 107 -17.66 3.14 -7.69
N ARG A 108 -16.40 2.76 -7.87
CA ARG A 108 -15.95 1.89 -8.95
C ARG A 108 -14.64 1.21 -8.53
N GLU A 109 -14.77 0.06 -7.88
CA GLU A 109 -13.88 -1.12 -7.88
C GLU A 109 -14.14 -1.93 -6.60
N GLY A 110 -14.43 -3.22 -6.78
CA GLY A 110 -15.03 -4.08 -5.76
C GLY A 110 -14.07 -4.55 -4.66
N GLY A 111 -14.65 -4.83 -3.49
CA GLY A 111 -13.95 -5.46 -2.37
C GLY A 111 -14.96 -6.09 -1.40
N THR A 112 -14.85 -7.38 -1.15
CA THR A 112 -15.66 -8.14 -0.18
C THR A 112 -15.47 -7.60 1.24
N LEU A 113 -16.56 -7.48 2.01
CA LEU A 113 -16.53 -7.08 3.42
C LEU A 113 -16.02 -8.23 4.31
N PRO A 114 -15.08 -8.00 5.26
CA PRO A 114 -14.71 -9.03 6.22
C PRO A 114 -15.72 -9.06 7.39
N ALA A 115 -16.35 -10.22 7.57
CA ALA A 115 -16.99 -10.59 8.83
C ALA A 115 -15.90 -10.97 9.85
N HIS A 116 -15.88 -10.33 11.03
CA HIS A 116 -15.30 -10.98 12.20
C HIS A 116 -15.88 -10.47 13.52
N SER A 117 -16.70 -11.32 14.11
CA SER A 117 -16.81 -11.49 15.56
C SER A 117 -15.56 -12.23 16.06
N SER A 118 -14.92 -11.76 17.12
CA SER A 118 -14.20 -12.66 18.03
C SER A 118 -14.26 -12.12 19.45
N SER A 119 -15.00 -12.84 20.28
CA SER A 119 -14.88 -12.90 21.72
C SER A 119 -13.46 -13.31 22.11
N GLN A 120 -12.80 -12.51 22.95
CA GLN A 120 -11.62 -12.92 23.70
C GLN A 120 -11.98 -12.97 25.18
N ASP A 121 -11.98 -14.19 25.71
CA ASP A 121 -12.07 -14.47 27.14
C ASP A 121 -10.85 -13.89 27.87
N VAL A 122 -11.13 -13.12 28.91
CA VAL A 122 -10.14 -12.51 29.81
C VAL A 122 -9.85 -13.49 30.93
N GLU A 123 -8.63 -14.02 30.99
CA GLU A 123 -8.10 -14.66 32.20
C GLU A 123 -7.66 -13.57 33.20
N GLU A 124 -8.39 -13.48 34.31
CA GLU A 124 -8.03 -12.68 35.50
C GLU A 124 -6.84 -13.30 36.22
N GLY A 125 -5.69 -12.62 36.16
CA GLY A 125 -4.54 -12.86 37.02
C GLY A 125 -4.43 -11.78 38.09
N GLU A 126 -4.81 -12.13 39.32
CA GLU A 126 -4.72 -11.32 40.53
C GLU A 126 -3.23 -11.19 40.97
N GLU A 127 -2.61 -10.01 40.79
CA GLU A 127 -1.31 -9.72 41.43
C GLU A 127 -1.33 -8.43 42.27
N ARG A 128 -0.86 -8.65 43.50
CA ARG A 128 -0.81 -7.79 44.69
C ARG A 128 -0.25 -6.38 44.45
N GLU A 129 -0.97 -5.40 44.99
CA GLU A 129 -0.48 -4.06 45.28
C GLU A 129 0.76 -4.09 46.17
N ASN A 130 1.87 -3.54 45.68
CA ASN A 130 2.95 -3.06 46.52
C ASN A 130 3.17 -1.59 46.19
N GLY A 131 2.77 -0.73 47.12
CA GLY A 131 2.83 0.72 47.00
C GLY A 131 4.27 1.20 47.06
N ASP A 132 4.84 1.49 45.90
CA ASP A 132 6.10 2.22 45.78
C ASP A 132 5.87 3.54 45.05
N LYS A 133 6.42 4.60 45.62
CA LYS A 133 6.21 6.00 45.22
C LYS A 133 6.82 6.21 43.82
N LYS A 134 5.98 6.14 42.79
CA LYS A 134 6.36 6.35 41.39
C LYS A 134 6.45 7.86 41.13
N ASP A 135 7.67 8.37 41.09
CA ASP A 135 7.97 9.65 40.47
C ASP A 135 7.37 9.66 39.06
N SER A 136 6.65 10.73 38.75
CA SER A 136 5.93 11.00 37.51
C SER A 136 6.90 11.09 36.33
N LEU A 137 7.44 9.94 35.91
CA LEU A 137 8.12 9.74 34.65
C LEU A 137 7.05 9.82 33.56
N GLY A 138 7.18 10.85 32.72
CA GLY A 138 6.18 11.31 31.77
C GLY A 138 5.44 10.18 31.06
N ASP A 139 4.12 10.29 31.11
CA ASP A 139 3.12 9.55 30.35
C ASP A 139 3.67 9.17 28.96
N ALA A 140 4.06 7.91 28.80
CA ALA A 140 4.53 7.36 27.54
C ALA A 140 3.32 7.26 26.63
N SER A 141 2.91 8.40 26.06
CA SER A 141 1.73 8.53 25.24
C SER A 141 1.74 7.44 24.18
N VAL A 142 0.73 6.57 24.23
CA VAL A 142 0.52 5.49 23.27
C VAL A 142 0.74 6.02 21.85
N PRO A 143 1.59 5.39 21.02
CA PRO A 143 1.86 5.86 19.67
C PRO A 143 0.55 6.01 18.89
N ARG A 144 0.28 7.21 18.38
CA ARG A 144 -0.90 7.47 17.55
C ARG A 144 -0.78 6.66 16.26
N ARG A 145 -1.85 5.95 15.89
CA ARG A 145 -1.96 5.19 14.64
C ARG A 145 -3.09 5.77 13.78
N ASP A 146 -2.96 5.65 12.47
CA ASP A 146 -4.05 5.97 11.55
C ASP A 146 -5.05 4.82 11.42
N ALA A 147 -6.07 4.98 10.58
CA ALA A 147 -7.08 3.96 10.32
C ALA A 147 -6.51 2.66 9.71
N SER A 148 -5.33 2.72 9.09
CA SER A 148 -4.62 1.54 8.56
C SER A 148 -3.67 0.89 9.58
N GLY A 149 -3.63 1.41 10.82
CA GLY A 149 -2.67 0.97 11.84
C GLY A 149 -1.23 1.44 11.59
N ALA A 150 -0.99 2.33 10.64
CA ALA A 150 0.32 2.92 10.39
C ALA A 150 0.64 3.95 11.51
N PRO A 151 1.87 3.95 12.05
CA PRO A 151 2.24 4.91 13.10
C PRO A 151 2.34 6.33 12.55
N LEU A 152 1.80 7.31 13.29
CA LEU A 152 1.90 8.73 12.97
C LEU A 152 3.11 9.38 13.66
N GLY A 153 3.77 10.29 12.97
CA GLY A 153 4.89 11.07 13.49
C GLY A 153 6.27 10.41 13.33
N HIS A 154 6.34 9.12 13.04
CA HIS A 154 7.59 8.40 12.84
C HIS A 154 7.45 7.25 11.83
N TRP A 155 8.56 6.86 11.21
CA TRP A 155 8.60 5.68 10.36
C TRP A 155 8.37 4.40 11.19
N ARG A 156 7.66 3.41 10.62
CA ARG A 156 7.48 2.09 11.25
C ARG A 156 8.81 1.35 11.39
N TYR A 157 9.67 1.47 10.38
CA TYR A 157 11.00 0.85 10.34
C TYR A 157 12.09 1.89 10.07
N ARG A 158 13.33 1.57 10.44
CA ARG A 158 14.51 2.38 10.08
C ARG A 158 14.86 2.16 8.60
N VAL A 159 15.54 3.14 7.97
CA VAL A 159 15.91 3.08 6.54
C VAL A 159 16.68 1.80 6.20
N CYS A 160 17.63 1.40 7.04
CA CYS A 160 18.45 0.20 6.81
C CYS A 160 17.84 -1.11 7.35
N ALA A 161 16.60 -1.10 7.84
CA ALA A 161 15.89 -2.31 8.24
C ALA A 161 15.42 -3.16 7.05
N CYS A 162 15.82 -2.79 5.81
CA CYS A 162 15.59 -3.62 4.62
C CYS A 162 16.35 -4.95 4.68
N CYS A 163 17.42 -5.06 5.48
CA CYS A 163 18.15 -6.31 5.68
C CYS A 163 17.33 -7.36 6.45
N ASP A 164 16.29 -6.95 7.18
CA ASP A 164 15.41 -7.89 7.90
C ASP A 164 14.47 -8.64 6.94
N VAL A 165 14.35 -8.17 5.69
CA VAL A 165 13.40 -8.68 4.68
C VAL A 165 14.09 -9.13 3.40
N LEU A 166 15.37 -9.53 3.46
CA LEU A 166 16.14 -10.02 2.31
C LEU A 166 15.48 -11.19 1.59
N THR A 167 14.70 -12.01 2.30
CA THR A 167 13.98 -13.16 1.76
C THR A 167 12.61 -12.81 1.18
N GLN A 168 12.11 -11.59 1.38
CA GLN A 168 10.81 -11.17 0.86
C GLN A 168 10.93 -10.61 -0.55
N ALA A 169 9.89 -10.82 -1.36
CA ALA A 169 9.77 -10.29 -2.72
C ALA A 169 9.98 -8.77 -2.78
N THR A 170 9.48 -8.03 -1.78
CA THR A 170 9.61 -6.57 -1.69
C THR A 170 11.07 -6.09 -1.73
N PHE A 171 12.00 -6.80 -1.11
CA PHE A 171 13.42 -6.45 -1.14
C PHE A 171 14.01 -6.59 -2.55
N TRP A 172 13.77 -7.73 -3.20
CA TRP A 172 14.24 -7.99 -4.55
C TRP A 172 13.60 -7.06 -5.58
N MET A 173 12.33 -6.72 -5.40
CA MET A 173 11.66 -5.70 -6.20
C MET A 173 12.30 -4.32 -6.01
N ALA A 174 12.66 -3.94 -4.79
CA ALA A 174 13.35 -2.67 -4.55
C ALA A 174 14.75 -2.62 -5.18
N PHE A 175 15.47 -3.74 -5.18
CA PHE A 175 16.85 -3.83 -5.63
C PHE A 175 16.97 -4.03 -7.15
N CYS A 176 16.24 -5.01 -7.71
CA CYS A 176 16.32 -5.38 -9.13
C CYS A 176 15.28 -4.67 -10.01
N CYS A 177 14.13 -4.32 -9.43
CA CYS A 177 12.98 -3.79 -10.17
C CYS A 177 12.48 -2.48 -9.55
N THR A 178 13.41 -1.62 -9.15
CA THR A 178 13.16 -0.36 -8.44
C THR A 178 12.02 0.47 -9.06
N PRO A 179 11.93 0.66 -10.39
CA PRO A 179 10.83 1.40 -10.99
C PRO A 179 9.46 0.76 -10.77
N VAL A 180 9.39 -0.57 -10.73
CA VAL A 180 8.14 -1.32 -10.51
C VAL A 180 7.66 -1.14 -9.08
N LEU A 181 8.54 -1.30 -8.08
CA LEU A 181 8.16 -1.06 -6.68
C LEU A 181 7.74 0.39 -6.44
N LEU A 182 8.46 1.36 -7.04
CA LEU A 182 8.07 2.76 -6.98
C LEU A 182 6.67 2.98 -7.55
N ALA A 183 6.38 2.37 -8.70
CA ALA A 183 5.07 2.45 -9.35
C ALA A 183 3.95 1.84 -8.49
N GLN A 184 4.20 0.68 -7.86
CA GLN A 184 3.29 0.04 -6.92
C GLN A 184 2.95 0.97 -5.75
N LEU A 185 3.96 1.62 -5.16
CA LEU A 185 3.74 2.56 -4.05
C LEU A 185 2.97 3.80 -4.46
N LEU A 186 3.25 4.35 -5.64
CA LEU A 186 2.50 5.49 -6.17
C LEU A 186 1.02 5.14 -6.36
N THR A 187 0.72 4.01 -6.99
CA THR A 187 -0.67 3.56 -7.20
C THR A 187 -1.36 3.23 -5.87
N ARG A 188 -0.68 2.54 -4.95
CA ARG A 188 -1.19 2.23 -3.61
C ARG A 188 -1.55 3.49 -2.82
N LEU A 189 -0.79 4.56 -2.97
CA LEU A 189 -1.02 5.84 -2.31
C LEU A 189 -1.92 6.79 -3.11
N GLN A 190 -2.48 6.32 -4.23
CA GLN A 190 -3.34 7.11 -5.12
C GLN A 190 -2.63 8.39 -5.62
N LEU A 191 -1.35 8.24 -5.95
CA LEU A 191 -0.50 9.30 -6.49
C LEU A 191 -0.37 9.14 -8.00
N ASN A 192 -0.24 10.28 -8.69
CA ASN A 192 0.12 10.29 -10.09
C ASN A 192 1.62 9.95 -10.28
N TRP A 193 2.04 9.77 -11.54
CA TRP A 193 3.42 9.44 -11.91
C TRP A 193 4.48 10.48 -11.46
N ASN A 194 4.06 11.67 -11.02
CA ASN A 194 4.93 12.72 -10.47
C ASN A 194 5.04 12.69 -8.93
N GLY A 195 4.37 11.75 -8.25
CA GLY A 195 4.32 11.67 -6.80
C GLY A 195 3.40 12.70 -6.13
N GLN A 196 2.50 13.31 -6.89
CA GLN A 196 1.45 14.20 -6.38
C GLN A 196 0.13 13.43 -6.23
N ALA A 197 -0.79 13.92 -5.41
CA ALA A 197 -2.12 13.32 -5.31
C ALA A 197 -2.81 13.27 -6.69
N ALA A 198 -3.28 12.10 -7.09
CA ALA A 198 -4.01 11.94 -8.35
C ALA A 198 -5.34 12.70 -8.29
N ARG A 199 -5.81 13.21 -9.43
CA ARG A 199 -7.10 13.91 -9.50
C ARG A 199 -8.27 12.95 -9.46
N SER A 200 -8.06 11.71 -9.89
CA SER A 200 -9.03 10.62 -9.92
C SER A 200 -8.35 9.27 -9.73
N ALA A 201 -9.09 8.26 -9.28
CA ALA A 201 -8.61 6.88 -9.17
C ALA A 201 -8.14 6.32 -10.52
N ALA A 202 -8.80 6.70 -11.63
CA ALA A 202 -8.38 6.35 -12.97
C ALA A 202 -6.96 6.87 -13.29
N GLU A 203 -6.61 8.09 -12.88
CA GLU A 203 -5.24 8.62 -13.09
C GLU A 203 -4.19 7.85 -12.26
N ALA A 204 -4.53 7.44 -11.04
CA ALA A 204 -3.64 6.64 -10.21
C ALA A 204 -3.43 5.21 -10.76
N SER A 205 -4.48 4.57 -11.27
CA SER A 205 -4.36 3.23 -11.90
C SER A 205 -3.46 3.26 -13.15
N LEU A 206 -3.52 4.34 -13.93
CA LEU A 206 -2.65 4.55 -15.10
C LEU A 206 -1.19 4.83 -14.74
N THR A 207 -0.90 5.24 -13.50
CA THR A 207 0.46 5.57 -13.05
C THR A 207 1.38 4.36 -13.10
N PHE A 208 0.88 3.19 -12.68
CA PHE A 208 1.63 1.95 -12.75
C PHE A 208 2.07 1.64 -14.18
N ASN A 209 1.10 1.61 -15.09
CA ASN A 209 1.34 1.32 -16.51
C ASN A 209 2.29 2.32 -17.15
N ARG A 210 2.15 3.62 -16.86
CA ARG A 210 3.05 4.66 -17.41
C ARG A 210 4.51 4.43 -17.01
N ILE A 211 4.77 4.18 -15.73
CA ILE A 211 6.15 3.98 -15.24
C ILE A 211 6.72 2.68 -15.81
N VAL A 212 5.99 1.56 -15.71
CA VAL A 212 6.47 0.26 -16.20
C VAL A 212 6.70 0.26 -17.71
N LEU A 213 5.77 0.80 -18.50
CA LEU A 213 5.94 0.89 -19.96
C LEU A 213 7.11 1.81 -20.33
N SER A 214 7.30 2.93 -19.63
CA SER A 214 8.46 3.80 -19.87
C SER A 214 9.78 3.11 -19.55
N PHE A 215 9.83 2.30 -18.48
CA PHE A 215 11.02 1.53 -18.12
C PHE A 215 11.34 0.46 -19.16
N VAL A 216 10.33 -0.32 -19.58
CA VAL A 216 10.49 -1.33 -20.64
C VAL A 216 10.94 -0.67 -21.95
N ALA A 217 10.35 0.47 -22.31
CA ALA A 217 10.76 1.22 -23.50
C ALA A 217 12.24 1.63 -23.42
N VAL A 218 12.70 2.18 -22.29
CA VAL A 218 14.11 2.55 -22.08
C VAL A 218 15.05 1.35 -22.23
N LEU A 219 14.67 0.18 -21.69
CA LEU A 219 15.46 -1.05 -21.82
C LEU A 219 15.54 -1.52 -23.28
N VAL A 220 14.42 -1.50 -24.01
CA VAL A 220 14.33 -1.89 -25.42
C VAL A 220 15.11 -0.92 -26.30
N PHE A 221 14.91 0.39 -26.15
CA PHE A 221 15.67 1.41 -26.90
C PHE A 221 17.17 1.36 -26.61
N GLY A 222 17.55 1.03 -25.37
CA GLY A 222 18.94 0.79 -25.00
C GLY A 222 19.60 -0.34 -25.80
N GLN A 223 18.88 -1.41 -26.17
CA GLN A 223 19.46 -2.49 -26.96
C GLN A 223 19.93 -2.04 -28.36
N PHE A 224 19.34 -0.98 -28.91
CA PHE A 224 19.72 -0.43 -30.21
C PHE A 224 20.98 0.46 -30.17
N THR A 225 21.50 0.80 -28.98
CA THR A 225 22.63 1.74 -28.81
C THR A 225 23.66 1.24 -27.78
N PRO A 226 24.42 0.17 -28.07
CA PRO A 226 25.21 -0.59 -27.07
C PRO A 226 26.27 0.19 -26.29
N GLY A 227 26.68 1.39 -26.72
CA GLY A 227 27.59 2.27 -25.95
C GLY A 227 26.90 3.31 -25.06
N ILE A 228 25.73 3.79 -25.46
CA ILE A 228 25.01 4.89 -24.78
C ILE A 228 23.92 4.34 -23.85
N SER A 229 23.41 3.14 -24.16
CA SER A 229 22.42 2.40 -23.38
C SER A 229 22.61 2.44 -21.86
N PRO A 230 23.78 2.05 -21.28
CA PRO A 230 23.94 2.06 -19.83
C PRO A 230 23.84 3.47 -19.24
N ILE A 231 24.28 4.50 -19.98
CA ILE A 231 24.18 5.90 -19.54
C ILE A 231 22.73 6.36 -19.55
N ILE A 232 21.94 6.01 -20.58
CA ILE A 232 20.51 6.35 -20.68
C ILE A 232 19.72 5.64 -19.57
N VAL A 233 19.96 4.34 -19.35
CA VAL A 233 19.30 3.58 -18.29
C VAL A 233 19.65 4.16 -16.92
N LEU A 234 20.92 4.45 -16.66
CA LEU A 234 21.35 5.07 -15.41
C LEU A 234 20.73 6.46 -15.20
N ALA A 235 20.74 7.31 -16.23
CA ALA A 235 20.13 8.64 -16.16
C ALA A 235 18.62 8.57 -15.92
N TYR A 236 17.91 7.62 -16.55
CA TYR A 236 16.49 7.36 -16.31
C TYR A 236 16.25 6.92 -14.86
N LEU A 237 17.03 5.95 -14.35
CA LEU A 237 16.89 5.48 -12.98
C LEU A 237 17.19 6.58 -11.96
N LEU A 238 18.23 7.40 -12.19
CA LEU A 238 18.55 8.54 -11.35
C LEU A 238 17.43 9.59 -11.38
N LEU A 239 16.88 9.92 -12.55
CA LEU A 239 15.75 10.86 -12.66
C LEU A 239 14.54 10.33 -11.89
N LEU A 240 14.20 9.06 -12.07
CA LEU A 240 13.05 8.43 -11.44
C LEU A 240 13.21 8.38 -9.91
N LEU A 241 14.37 7.98 -9.40
CA LEU A 241 14.66 7.96 -7.96
C LEU A 241 14.74 9.36 -7.35
N PHE A 242 15.49 10.26 -7.99
CA PHE A 242 15.74 11.61 -7.49
C PHE A 242 14.49 12.49 -7.56
N PHE A 243 13.73 12.46 -8.65
CA PHE A 243 12.56 13.32 -8.81
C PHE A 243 11.31 12.65 -8.23
N VAL A 244 10.91 11.50 -8.79
CA VAL A 244 9.64 10.84 -8.42
C VAL A 244 9.75 10.22 -7.03
N GLY A 245 10.85 9.52 -6.73
CA GLY A 245 11.09 8.92 -5.42
C GLY A 245 11.12 9.95 -4.28
N SER A 246 11.75 11.11 -4.49
CA SER A 246 11.76 12.20 -3.49
C SER A 246 10.37 12.79 -3.28
N ASN A 247 9.60 12.99 -4.35
CA ASN A 247 8.23 13.49 -4.24
C ASN A 247 7.34 12.49 -3.49
N LEU A 248 7.45 11.19 -3.80
CA LEU A 248 6.76 10.13 -3.07
C LEU A 248 7.08 10.18 -1.57
N ARG A 249 8.38 10.22 -1.21
CA ARG A 249 8.81 10.26 0.18
C ARG A 249 8.33 11.52 0.91
N LYS A 250 8.37 12.68 0.25
CA LYS A 250 7.84 13.94 0.76
C LYS A 250 6.34 13.84 1.02
N THR A 251 5.59 13.28 0.08
CA THR A 251 4.14 13.08 0.19
C THR A 251 3.81 12.12 1.34
N MET A 252 4.54 11.01 1.48
CA MET A 252 4.36 10.11 2.62
C MET A 252 4.65 10.79 3.96
N ARG A 253 5.74 11.55 4.09
CA ARG A 253 6.01 12.25 5.37
C ARG A 253 4.95 13.27 5.72
N LYS A 254 4.42 14.01 4.73
CA LYS A 254 3.27 14.90 4.93
C LYS A 254 2.04 14.13 5.40
N ARG A 255 1.76 12.98 4.78
CA ARG A 255 0.60 12.13 5.08
C ARG A 255 0.65 11.54 6.49
N TYR A 256 1.79 11.03 6.91
CA TYR A 256 1.94 10.36 8.21
C TYR A 256 2.52 11.29 9.29
N GLU A 257 2.52 12.61 9.06
CA GLU A 257 3.07 13.63 9.95
C GLU A 257 4.53 13.38 10.40
N ILE A 258 5.31 12.66 9.59
CA ILE A 258 6.68 12.26 9.93
C ILE A 258 7.59 13.47 9.83
N LYS A 259 8.18 13.87 10.96
CA LYS A 259 9.15 14.97 11.03
C LYS A 259 10.43 14.59 10.29
N SER A 260 11.04 15.55 9.59
CA SER A 260 12.40 15.39 9.06
C SER A 260 13.37 15.16 10.22
N THR A 261 14.23 14.16 10.11
CA THR A 261 15.20 13.85 11.18
C THR A 261 16.30 14.89 11.25
N THR A 262 16.65 15.48 10.11
CA THR A 262 17.63 16.54 10.06
C THR A 262 16.96 17.88 10.39
N ASN A 263 17.28 18.44 11.57
CA ASN A 263 17.07 19.86 11.88
C ASN A 263 18.06 20.75 11.11
N LEU A 264 18.53 20.32 9.94
CA LEU A 264 19.39 21.12 9.07
C LEU A 264 18.51 22.22 8.45
N LYS A 265 18.19 23.24 9.24
CA LYS A 265 17.83 24.55 8.71
C LYS A 265 19.01 24.95 7.85
N CYS A 266 18.87 24.83 6.52
CA CYS A 266 19.89 25.32 5.62
C CYS A 266 20.08 26.80 5.94
N CYS A 267 21.25 27.17 6.49
CA CYS A 267 21.57 28.54 6.90
C CYS A 267 21.71 29.50 5.71
N CYS A 268 21.44 29.04 4.48
CA CYS A 268 21.44 29.87 3.29
C CYS A 268 20.03 30.41 3.06
N PHE A 269 19.93 31.74 3.13
CA PHE A 269 18.77 32.62 3.00
C PHE A 269 18.15 32.60 1.58
N CYS A 270 18.00 31.42 0.96
CA CYS A 270 17.58 31.28 -0.42
C CYS A 270 16.43 30.27 -0.56
N MET A 271 15.27 30.85 -0.84
CA MET A 271 14.05 30.28 -1.41
C MET A 271 12.94 29.78 -0.46
N LYS A 272 11.91 30.63 -0.39
CA LYS A 272 10.47 30.39 -0.16
C LYS A 272 10.08 28.95 0.25
N GLU A 273 9.65 28.83 1.51
CA GLU A 273 8.62 28.01 2.19
C GLU A 273 8.15 26.63 1.68
N GLU A 274 8.52 26.16 0.49
CA GLU A 274 8.32 24.78 0.04
C GLU A 274 9.64 24.02 -0.12
N SER A 275 10.61 24.34 0.74
CA SER A 275 11.96 23.79 0.70
C SER A 275 11.94 22.28 0.45
N PHE A 276 12.39 21.93 -0.75
CA PHE A 276 12.74 20.58 -1.12
C PHE A 276 13.66 20.05 -0.03
N THR A 277 13.17 19.11 0.76
CA THR A 277 13.94 18.55 1.86
C THR A 277 15.05 17.72 1.26
N VAL A 278 16.26 18.28 1.24
CA VAL A 278 17.49 17.63 0.77
C VAL A 278 17.63 16.23 1.36
N GLU A 279 17.16 16.01 2.60
CA GLU A 279 17.08 14.70 3.25
C GLU A 279 16.40 13.63 2.39
N ASP A 280 15.23 13.92 1.79
CA ASP A 280 14.50 12.93 0.98
C ASP A 280 15.26 12.58 -0.28
N ALA A 281 15.83 13.58 -0.95
CA ALA A 281 16.58 13.38 -2.18
C ALA A 281 17.89 12.62 -1.95
N VAL A 282 18.61 12.96 -0.88
CA VAL A 282 19.82 12.23 -0.49
C VAL A 282 19.47 10.80 -0.09
N CYS A 283 18.40 10.59 0.68
CA CYS A 283 17.97 9.26 1.11
C CYS A 283 17.59 8.39 -0.09
N MET A 284 16.83 8.94 -1.04
CA MET A 284 16.44 8.25 -2.29
C MET A 284 17.62 8.00 -3.24
N SER A 285 18.63 8.89 -3.26
CA SER A 285 19.79 8.73 -4.14
C SER A 285 20.84 7.76 -3.59
N VAL A 286 21.08 7.79 -2.27
CA VAL A 286 22.12 6.98 -1.63
C VAL A 286 21.61 5.57 -1.27
N CYS A 287 20.36 5.46 -0.80
CA CYS A 287 19.77 4.19 -0.36
C CYS A 287 18.34 4.06 -0.91
N GLY A 288 18.19 4.21 -2.24
CA GLY A 288 16.88 4.20 -2.90
C GLY A 288 16.08 2.93 -2.62
N CYS A 289 16.71 1.75 -2.72
CA CYS A 289 16.07 0.48 -2.41
C CYS A 289 15.58 0.41 -0.95
N CYS A 290 16.42 0.79 0.01
CA CYS A 290 16.12 0.80 1.44
C CYS A 290 14.95 1.75 1.75
N SER A 291 14.95 2.91 1.11
CA SER A 291 13.91 3.93 1.24
C SER A 291 12.57 3.44 0.69
N LEU A 292 12.56 2.76 -0.45
CA LEU A 292 11.35 2.17 -1.02
C LEU A 292 10.81 1.03 -0.14
N VAL A 293 11.67 0.13 0.37
CA VAL A 293 11.26 -0.93 1.30
C VAL A 293 10.68 -0.33 2.59
N GLN A 294 11.33 0.70 3.14
CA GLN A 294 10.84 1.41 4.32
C GLN A 294 9.43 1.98 4.07
N MET A 295 9.22 2.63 2.92
CA MET A 295 7.93 3.19 2.54
C MET A 295 6.89 2.09 2.32
N ALA A 296 7.23 1.01 1.62
CA ALA A 296 6.35 -0.13 1.40
C ALA A 296 5.85 -0.71 2.72
N ARG A 297 6.75 -1.07 3.63
CA ARG A 297 6.42 -1.64 4.95
C ARG A 297 5.75 -0.64 5.90
N HIS A 298 5.76 0.64 5.58
CA HIS A 298 5.00 1.62 6.34
C HIS A 298 3.53 1.67 5.94
N THR A 299 3.21 1.35 4.67
CA THR A 299 1.83 1.37 4.15
C THR A 299 1.00 0.12 4.46
N HIS A 300 1.62 -0.96 4.94
CA HIS A 300 0.95 -2.21 5.29
C HIS A 300 1.79 -2.99 6.30
N ASP A 301 1.17 -3.89 7.06
CA ASP A 301 1.90 -4.87 7.88
C ASP A 301 2.34 -6.06 7.02
N ASP A 302 3.66 -6.27 6.91
CA ASP A 302 4.24 -7.32 6.08
C ASP A 302 4.07 -8.72 6.68
N LYS A 303 3.66 -8.82 7.95
CA LYS A 303 3.31 -10.10 8.58
C LYS A 303 1.92 -10.57 8.22
N GLU A 304 1.01 -9.64 7.99
CA GLU A 304 -0.39 -9.92 7.68
C GLU A 304 -0.61 -10.02 6.18
N TYR A 305 -0.04 -9.08 5.40
CA TYR A 305 -0.18 -9.03 3.95
C TYR A 305 1.20 -9.07 3.29
N PRO A 306 1.74 -10.25 2.93
CA PRO A 306 3.06 -10.33 2.32
C PRO A 306 3.07 -9.61 0.95
N GLY A 307 4.23 -9.06 0.59
CA GLY A 307 4.37 -8.36 -0.69
C GLY A 307 4.42 -9.32 -1.89
N PHE A 308 3.69 -9.00 -2.96
CA PHE A 308 3.68 -9.78 -4.19
C PHE A 308 4.36 -9.03 -5.35
N CYS A 309 5.15 -9.77 -6.11
CA CYS A 309 5.65 -9.29 -7.39
C CYS A 309 4.49 -9.18 -8.38
N CYS A 310 4.60 -8.25 -9.33
CA CYS A 310 3.74 -8.17 -10.51
C CYS A 310 2.25 -7.84 -10.28
N THR A 311 1.83 -7.49 -9.06
CA THR A 311 0.52 -6.88 -8.82
C THR A 311 0.61 -5.36 -8.92
N THR A 312 -0.50 -4.69 -9.27
CA THR A 312 -0.53 -3.23 -9.45
C THR A 312 -0.21 -2.48 -8.17
N THR A 313 -0.63 -3.01 -7.01
CA THR A 313 -0.42 -2.40 -5.69
C THR A 313 0.75 -3.03 -4.93
N GLY A 314 1.26 -4.19 -5.35
CA GLY A 314 2.26 -4.97 -4.62
C GLY A 314 1.73 -5.72 -3.39
N LEU A 315 0.40 -5.88 -3.28
CA LEU A 315 -0.30 -6.65 -2.24
C LEU A 315 -1.20 -7.72 -2.89
N GLU A 316 -1.80 -8.59 -2.05
CA GLU A 316 -2.87 -9.52 -2.43
C GLU A 316 -4.18 -8.78 -2.76
N LEU A 317 -5.11 -9.47 -3.43
CA LEU A 317 -6.38 -8.89 -3.89
C LEU A 317 -7.36 -8.58 -2.75
N ASP A 318 -7.22 -9.25 -1.62
CA ASP A 318 -7.99 -9.12 -0.39
C ASP A 318 -7.37 -8.11 0.60
N ALA A 319 -6.16 -7.62 0.32
CA ALA A 319 -5.51 -6.65 1.20
C ALA A 319 -6.34 -5.36 1.29
N PRO A 320 -6.51 -4.79 2.50
CA PRO A 320 -7.35 -3.63 2.71
C PRO A 320 -6.84 -2.44 1.91
N VAL A 321 -7.77 -1.75 1.23
CA VAL A 321 -7.44 -0.54 0.47
C VAL A 321 -6.96 0.53 1.43
N VAL A 322 -5.77 1.07 1.18
CA VAL A 322 -5.24 2.18 1.97
C VAL A 322 -6.23 3.36 1.87
N PRO A 323 -6.80 3.84 2.98
CA PRO A 323 -7.87 4.85 2.94
C PRO A 323 -7.42 6.07 2.14
N ILE A 324 -8.25 6.56 1.23
CA ILE A 324 -7.93 7.77 0.48
C ILE A 324 -7.99 8.95 1.45
N LEU A 325 -6.96 9.80 1.42
CA LEU A 325 -7.02 11.06 2.14
C LEU A 325 -8.14 11.90 1.52
N SER A 326 -9.28 11.97 2.21
CA SER A 326 -10.33 12.91 1.87
C SER A 326 -9.73 14.32 1.89
N LYS A 327 -9.96 15.11 0.82
CA LYS A 327 -9.42 16.48 0.66
C LYS A 327 -9.66 17.39 1.88
N SER A 328 -10.67 17.05 2.71
CA SER A 328 -11.02 17.73 3.96
C SER A 328 -9.88 17.86 4.97
N GLN A 329 -8.93 16.90 5.05
CA GLN A 329 -7.80 17.01 5.99
C GLN A 329 -6.73 18.00 5.55
N SER A 330 -6.56 18.22 4.24
CA SER A 330 -5.57 19.19 3.73
C SER A 330 -6.07 20.63 3.82
N GLN A 331 -7.37 20.88 3.66
CA GLN A 331 -7.93 22.26 3.72
C GLN A 331 -7.98 22.84 5.13
N LYS A 332 -8.30 22.04 6.16
CA LYS A 332 -8.38 22.53 7.55
C LYS A 332 -7.08 23.11 8.10
N LYS A 333 -5.92 22.75 7.53
CA LYS A 333 -4.60 23.20 8.00
C LYS A 333 -4.16 24.56 7.43
N TYR A 334 -4.84 25.08 6.41
CA TYR A 334 -4.51 26.38 5.78
C TYR A 334 -5.57 27.47 6.03
N SER A 335 -6.59 27.18 6.84
CA SER A 335 -7.67 28.10 7.20
C SER A 335 -7.57 28.66 8.62
N LEU A 336 -6.38 28.58 9.25
CA LEU A 336 -6.05 29.15 10.56
C LEU A 336 -4.83 30.06 10.42
#